data_AF-A0A0D6AGR8-F1
#
_entry.id   AF-A0A0D6AGR8-F1
#
_cell.length_a   1.000
_cell.length_b   1.000
_cell.length_c   1.000
_cell.angle_alpha   90.00
_cell.angle_beta   90.00
_cell.angle_gamma   90.00
#
_symmetry.space_group_name_H-M   'P 1'
#
loop_
_entity.id
_entity.type
_entity.pdbx_description
1 polymer ?
#
loop_
_entity_poly.entity_id
_entity_poly.type
_entity_poly.pdbx_seq_one_letter_code
_entity_poly.pdbx_strand_id
1 'polypeptide(L)'
;MIVEHLSIIQVLAILSASAAGGMRIGLPLLIIGLVRIDELWSNIPLLSSLNPQLIIGILTSWSLFELFGTKKLIGLRIVQIVQLIFSPLAGGLMAIGVSRLIEVEITPLWLLGLIGGLFALVLKFVQVGWFFRLGKIPIGFIFLEDFLSAVLVIFALNAPENGGLIAFMLLWIALRSSTEWKRRLKTEEKK
;
A
#
# COMPACT_ATOMS: atom_id res chain seq x y z
N MET A 1 1.23 -18.30 25.33
CA MET A 1 1.86 -16.95 25.35
C MET A 1 3.32 -17.16 24.99
N ILE A 2 3.60 -17.28 23.69
CA ILE A 2 4.96 -17.31 23.17
C ILE A 2 4.97 -16.18 22.16
N VAL A 3 5.57 -15.05 22.55
CA VAL A 3 5.91 -13.99 21.60
C VAL A 3 7.21 -14.48 20.96
N GLU A 4 7.09 -15.28 19.91
CA GLU A 4 8.25 -15.64 19.09
C GLU A 4 8.75 -14.39 18.35
N HIS A 5 10.07 -14.29 18.25
CA HIS A 5 10.79 -13.08 17.89
C HIS A 5 10.44 -12.61 16.48
N LEU A 6 9.52 -11.65 16.39
CA LEU A 6 9.39 -10.81 15.19
C LEU A 6 10.72 -10.11 14.93
N SER A 7 11.42 -10.53 13.89
CA SER A 7 12.68 -9.89 13.51
C SER A 7 12.39 -8.50 12.93
N ILE A 8 13.32 -7.57 13.15
CA ILE A 8 13.23 -6.21 12.60
C ILE A 8 13.10 -6.26 11.07
N ILE A 9 13.79 -7.20 10.43
CA ILE A 9 13.76 -7.44 8.98
C ILE A 9 12.35 -7.83 8.51
N GLN A 10 11.65 -8.70 9.24
CA GLN A 10 10.26 -9.07 8.93
C GLN A 10 9.30 -7.88 9.09
N VAL A 11 9.48 -7.03 10.11
CA VAL A 11 8.68 -5.80 10.26
C VAL A 11 8.90 -4.87 9.06
N LEU A 12 10.16 -4.69 8.65
CA LEU A 12 10.52 -3.86 7.50
C LEU A 12 9.90 -4.40 6.19
N ALA A 13 9.90 -5.72 6.00
CA ALA A 13 9.22 -6.38 4.87
C ALA A 13 7.72 -6.06 4.87
N ILE A 14 7.06 -6.26 6.01
CA ILE A 14 5.61 -6.03 6.18
C ILE A 14 5.28 -4.56 5.92
N LEU A 15 6.05 -3.62 6.47
CA LEU A 15 5.85 -2.18 6.25
C LEU A 15 6.07 -1.78 4.78
N SER A 16 7.08 -2.34 4.12
CA SER A 16 7.32 -2.12 2.68
C SER A 16 6.14 -2.59 1.85
N ALA A 17 5.62 -3.77 2.15
CA ALA A 17 4.47 -4.35 1.48
C ALA A 17 3.19 -3.53 1.70
N SER A 18 2.94 -3.12 2.95
CA SER A 18 1.82 -2.25 3.30
C SER A 18 1.93 -0.88 2.65
N ALA A 19 3.13 -0.28 2.58
CA ALA A 19 3.35 0.95 1.83
C ALA A 19 2.98 0.75 0.36
N ALA A 20 3.45 -0.32 -0.28
CA ALA A 20 3.14 -0.61 -1.67
C ALA A 20 1.62 -0.68 -1.92
N GLY A 21 0.90 -1.45 -1.08
CA GLY A 21 -0.56 -1.60 -1.14
C GLY A 21 -1.34 -0.34 -0.77
N GLY A 22 -0.74 0.57 0.01
CA GLY A 22 -1.32 1.89 0.29
C GLY A 22 -1.19 2.86 -0.88
N MET A 23 -0.11 2.77 -1.65
CA MET A 23 0.12 3.63 -2.83
C MET A 23 -0.77 3.20 -4.00
N ARG A 24 -0.74 1.92 -4.37
CA ARG A 24 -1.56 1.34 -5.45
C ARG A 24 -2.24 0.09 -4.92
N ILE A 25 -3.41 -0.24 -5.48
CA ILE A 25 -4.12 -1.46 -5.06
C ILE A 25 -3.79 -2.58 -6.03
N GLY A 26 -4.13 -2.40 -7.31
CA GLY A 26 -4.06 -3.49 -8.28
C GLY A 26 -2.66 -4.02 -8.49
N LEU A 27 -1.74 -3.11 -8.85
CA LEU A 27 -0.39 -3.48 -9.26
C LEU A 27 0.40 -4.24 -8.19
N PRO A 28 0.53 -3.78 -6.94
CA PRO A 28 1.32 -4.49 -5.94
C PRO A 28 0.70 -5.84 -5.54
N LEU A 29 -0.63 -5.92 -5.44
CA LEU A 29 -1.35 -7.17 -5.19
C LEU A 29 -1.18 -8.18 -6.34
N LEU A 30 -1.17 -7.69 -7.58
CA LEU A 30 -0.91 -8.52 -8.76
C LEU A 30 0.54 -9.03 -8.76
N ILE A 31 1.52 -8.16 -8.48
CA ILE A 31 2.94 -8.56 -8.45
C ILE A 31 3.16 -9.65 -7.39
N ILE A 32 2.71 -9.43 -6.15
CA ILE A 32 2.92 -10.43 -5.10
C ILE A 32 2.17 -11.74 -5.39
N GLY A 33 0.96 -11.62 -5.96
CA GLY A 33 0.13 -12.76 -6.33
C GLY A 33 0.68 -13.59 -7.48
N LEU A 34 1.45 -12.97 -8.39
CA LEU A 34 2.16 -13.66 -9.46
C LEU A 34 3.47 -14.28 -9.00
N VAL A 35 4.17 -13.63 -8.05
CA VAL A 35 5.43 -14.15 -7.51
C VAL A 35 5.21 -15.45 -6.73
N ARG A 36 4.10 -15.57 -5.99
CA ARG A 36 3.75 -16.80 -5.24
C ARG A 36 2.28 -17.19 -5.39
N ILE A 37 1.90 -17.62 -6.59
CA ILE A 37 0.52 -18.00 -6.97
C ILE A 37 -0.06 -19.05 -6.00
N ASP A 38 0.70 -20.09 -5.66
CA ASP A 38 0.15 -21.22 -4.92
C ASP A 38 0.05 -20.96 -3.40
N GLU A 39 0.97 -20.17 -2.84
CA GLU A 39 1.09 -19.93 -1.41
C GLU A 39 0.30 -18.70 -0.94
N LEU A 40 0.13 -17.66 -1.76
CA LEU A 40 -0.47 -16.42 -1.29
C LEU A 40 -2.01 -16.49 -1.24
N TRP A 41 -2.63 -16.99 -2.30
CA TRP A 41 -4.10 -16.98 -2.45
C TRP A 41 -4.79 -17.98 -1.53
N SER A 42 -4.16 -19.12 -1.27
CA SER A 42 -4.65 -20.17 -0.38
C SER A 42 -4.60 -19.75 1.10
N ASN A 43 -3.65 -18.90 1.48
CA ASN A 43 -3.38 -18.53 2.87
C ASN A 43 -4.03 -17.20 3.32
N ILE A 44 -4.68 -16.48 2.41
CA ILE A 44 -5.44 -15.26 2.74
C ILE A 44 -6.91 -15.63 3.02
N PRO A 45 -7.43 -15.39 4.25
CA PRO A 45 -8.77 -15.85 4.66
C PRO A 45 -9.94 -15.36 3.79
N LEU A 46 -9.77 -14.25 3.07
CA LEU A 46 -10.80 -13.71 2.16
C LEU A 46 -10.73 -14.30 0.74
N LEU A 47 -9.58 -14.81 0.31
CA LEU A 47 -9.32 -15.18 -1.08
C LEU A 47 -9.18 -16.69 -1.28
N SER A 48 -9.07 -17.47 -0.19
CA SER A 48 -8.93 -18.93 -0.23
C SER A 48 -10.14 -19.67 -0.82
N SER A 49 -11.32 -19.04 -0.86
CA SER A 49 -12.55 -19.61 -1.44
C SER A 49 -12.74 -19.30 -2.93
N LEU A 50 -11.90 -18.42 -3.50
CA LEU A 50 -12.00 -17.98 -4.88
C LEU A 50 -10.94 -18.65 -5.75
N ASN A 51 -11.30 -18.94 -7.00
CA ASN A 51 -10.38 -19.52 -7.97
C ASN A 51 -9.22 -18.52 -8.25
N PRO A 52 -7.93 -18.92 -8.10
CA PRO A 52 -6.79 -18.04 -8.31
C PRO A 52 -6.73 -17.38 -9.69
N GLN A 53 -7.15 -18.07 -10.76
CA GLN A 53 -7.20 -17.49 -12.10
C GLN A 53 -8.22 -16.35 -12.19
N LEU A 54 -9.35 -16.44 -11.49
CA LEU A 54 -10.34 -15.37 -11.43
C LEU A 54 -9.79 -14.15 -10.70
N ILE A 55 -9.09 -14.36 -9.57
CA ILE A 55 -8.45 -13.30 -8.80
C ILE A 55 -7.43 -12.55 -9.66
N ILE A 56 -6.55 -13.28 -10.35
CA ILE A 56 -5.55 -12.69 -11.24
C ILE A 56 -6.23 -11.92 -12.38
N GLY A 57 -7.30 -12.44 -12.96
CA GLY A 57 -8.08 -11.74 -13.99
C GLY A 57 -8.67 -10.42 -13.50
N ILE A 58 -9.25 -10.41 -12.29
CA ILE A 58 -9.79 -9.20 -11.66
C ILE A 58 -8.67 -8.20 -11.36
N LEU A 59 -7.56 -8.63 -10.76
CA LEU A 59 -6.43 -7.77 -10.43
C LEU A 59 -5.71 -7.22 -11.66
N THR A 60 -5.63 -8.01 -12.73
CA THR A 60 -5.10 -7.56 -14.02
C THR A 60 -6.01 -6.49 -14.61
N SER A 61 -7.32 -6.74 -14.63
CA SER A 61 -8.31 -5.77 -15.12
C SER A 61 -8.26 -4.48 -14.30
N TRP A 62 -8.14 -4.59 -12.97
CA TRP A 62 -8.01 -3.44 -12.08
C TRP A 62 -6.70 -2.69 -12.28
N SER A 63 -5.57 -3.39 -12.44
CA SER A 63 -4.26 -2.77 -12.70
C SER A 63 -4.25 -2.02 -14.04
N LEU A 64 -4.88 -2.59 -15.09
CA LEU A 64 -5.07 -1.92 -16.36
C LEU A 64 -5.97 -0.68 -16.18
N PHE A 65 -7.05 -0.79 -15.41
CA PHE A 65 -7.92 0.35 -15.10
C PHE A 65 -7.16 1.46 -14.35
N GLU A 66 -6.29 1.13 -13.39
CA GLU A 66 -5.46 2.12 -12.70
C GLU A 66 -4.47 2.81 -13.67
N LEU A 67 -3.85 2.06 -14.58
CA LEU A 67 -2.92 2.58 -15.59
C LEU A 67 -3.59 3.44 -16.68
N PHE A 68 -4.80 3.08 -17.11
CA PHE A 68 -5.50 3.80 -18.18
C PHE A 68 -6.45 4.89 -17.65
N GLY A 69 -7.04 4.69 -16.47
CA GLY A 69 -7.98 5.62 -15.84
C GLY A 69 -7.33 6.93 -15.40
N THR A 70 -6.01 6.93 -15.23
CA THR A 70 -5.18 8.10 -14.89
C THR A 70 -4.99 9.08 -16.06
N LYS A 71 -5.38 8.73 -17.30
CA LYS A 71 -5.23 9.58 -18.49
C LYS A 71 -6.17 10.80 -18.53
N LYS A 72 -7.30 10.77 -17.82
CA LYS A 72 -8.26 11.88 -17.71
C LYS A 72 -8.40 12.32 -16.26
N LEU A 73 -8.53 13.63 -16.01
CA LEU A 73 -8.65 14.19 -14.65
C LEU A 73 -9.83 13.61 -13.85
N ILE A 74 -10.97 13.30 -14.50
CA ILE A 74 -12.12 12.66 -13.86
C ILE A 74 -11.80 11.22 -13.45
N GLY A 75 -11.18 10.45 -14.35
CA GLY A 75 -10.78 9.06 -14.06
C GLY A 75 -9.78 9.00 -12.92
N LEU A 76 -8.83 9.93 -12.89
CA LEU A 76 -7.86 10.07 -11.80
C LEU A 76 -8.52 10.34 -10.44
N ARG A 77 -9.54 11.21 -10.37
CA ARG A 77 -10.29 11.47 -9.13
C ARG A 77 -11.04 10.23 -8.64
N ILE A 78 -11.72 9.53 -9.55
CA ILE A 78 -12.47 8.32 -9.21
C ILE A 78 -11.50 7.25 -8.68
N VAL A 79 -10.40 7.01 -9.40
CA VAL A 79 -9.37 6.05 -8.98
C VAL A 79 -8.82 6.41 -7.60
N GLN A 80 -8.52 7.68 -7.33
CA GLN A 80 -8.01 8.07 -6.01
C GLN A 80 -9.01 7.91 -4.87
N ILE A 81 -10.30 8.20 -5.09
CA ILE A 81 -11.33 7.99 -4.06
C ILE A 81 -11.48 6.50 -3.76
N VAL A 82 -11.54 5.67 -4.80
CA VAL A 82 -11.61 4.21 -4.63
C VAL A 82 -10.36 3.73 -3.91
N GLN A 83 -9.16 4.16 -4.33
CA GLN A 83 -7.93 3.79 -3.66
C GLN A 83 -7.86 4.26 -2.21
N LEU A 84 -8.38 5.44 -1.88
CA LEU A 84 -8.42 5.91 -0.49
C LEU A 84 -9.25 4.95 0.38
N ILE A 85 -10.44 4.59 -0.08
CA ILE A 85 -11.38 3.71 0.64
C ILE A 85 -10.80 2.30 0.79
N PHE A 86 -10.20 1.76 -0.27
CA PHE A 86 -9.71 0.39 -0.29
C PHE A 86 -8.22 0.24 0.08
N SER A 87 -7.47 1.33 0.27
CA SER A 87 -6.06 1.30 0.71
C SER A 87 -5.83 0.56 2.03
N PRO A 88 -6.70 0.63 3.06
CA PRO A 88 -6.48 -0.15 4.28
C PRO A 88 -6.63 -1.65 4.01
N LEU A 89 -7.57 -2.03 3.14
CA LEU A 89 -7.76 -3.42 2.76
C LEU A 89 -6.54 -3.92 1.99
N ALA A 90 -6.08 -3.17 0.99
CA ALA A 90 -4.91 -3.53 0.20
C ALA A 90 -3.64 -3.62 1.07
N GLY A 91 -3.38 -2.61 1.91
CA GLY A 91 -2.23 -2.61 2.82
C GLY A 91 -2.25 -3.73 3.86
N GLY A 92 -3.43 -4.08 4.37
CA GLY A 92 -3.61 -5.20 5.30
C GLY A 92 -3.44 -6.55 4.63
N LEU A 93 -3.97 -6.73 3.41
CA LEU A 93 -3.77 -7.94 2.61
C LEU A 93 -2.29 -8.11 2.25
N MET A 94 -1.59 -7.03 1.90
CA MET A 94 -0.15 -7.05 1.64
C MET A 94 0.64 -7.41 2.91
N ALA A 95 0.28 -6.87 4.07
CA ALA A 95 0.92 -7.20 5.35
C ALA A 95 0.77 -8.69 5.68
N ILE A 96 -0.46 -9.20 5.61
CA ILE A 96 -0.77 -10.60 5.86
C ILE A 96 -0.06 -11.48 4.84
N GLY A 97 -0.17 -11.15 3.56
CA GLY A 97 0.45 -11.88 2.47
C GLY A 97 1.96 -12.02 2.67
N VAL A 98 2.68 -10.91 2.83
CA VAL A 98 4.13 -10.94 3.05
C VAL A 98 4.50 -11.64 4.35
N SER A 99 3.74 -11.43 5.44
CA SER A 99 3.99 -12.13 6.71
C SER A 99 3.93 -13.65 6.57
N ARG A 100 3.01 -14.17 5.75
CA ARG A 100 2.89 -15.61 5.44
C ARG A 100 4.05 -16.09 4.59
N LEU A 101 4.48 -15.30 3.60
CA LEU A 101 5.58 -15.66 2.69
C LEU A 101 6.94 -15.73 3.38
N ILE A 102 7.14 -14.94 4.44
CA ILE A 102 8.37 -14.91 5.22
C ILE A 102 8.23 -15.66 6.55
N GLU A 103 7.21 -16.54 6.64
CA GLU A 103 6.96 -17.48 7.73
C GLU A 103 6.92 -16.82 9.13
N VAL A 104 6.24 -15.67 9.23
CA VAL A 104 6.08 -14.97 10.50
C VAL A 104 5.04 -15.67 11.37
N GLU A 105 5.49 -16.25 12.46
CA GLU A 105 4.66 -16.93 13.47
C GLU A 105 3.98 -15.93 14.45
N ILE A 106 3.36 -14.87 13.94
CA ILE A 106 2.59 -13.93 14.78
C ILE A 106 1.14 -14.36 14.86
N THR A 107 0.74 -14.75 16.07
CA THR A 107 -0.66 -14.74 16.47
C THR A 107 -0.93 -13.52 17.36
N PRO A 108 -1.90 -12.64 17.01
CA PRO A 108 -2.89 -12.82 15.97
C PRO A 108 -2.58 -12.10 14.63
N LEU A 109 -2.77 -12.81 13.52
CA LEU A 109 -2.55 -12.32 12.15
C LEU A 109 -3.39 -11.07 11.79
N TRP A 110 -4.59 -10.93 12.38
CA TRP A 110 -5.46 -9.78 12.15
C TRP A 110 -4.83 -8.47 12.62
N LEU A 111 -3.94 -8.51 13.63
CA LEU A 111 -3.26 -7.34 14.14
C LEU A 111 -2.25 -6.81 13.11
N LEU A 112 -1.51 -7.69 12.44
CA LEU A 112 -0.60 -7.31 11.35
C LEU A 112 -1.38 -6.71 10.18
N GLY A 113 -2.50 -7.32 9.80
CA GLY A 113 -3.40 -6.77 8.79
C GLY A 113 -3.94 -5.39 9.17
N LEU A 114 -4.33 -5.20 10.43
CA LEU A 114 -4.82 -3.92 10.92
C LEU A 114 -3.73 -2.84 10.92
N ILE A 115 -2.53 -3.14 11.43
CA ILE A 115 -1.40 -2.20 11.45
C ILE A 115 -1.00 -1.84 10.02
N GLY A 116 -0.86 -2.83 9.15
CA GLY A 116 -0.52 -2.61 7.74
C GLY A 116 -1.59 -1.81 6.98
N GLY A 117 -2.86 -2.07 7.26
CA GLY A 117 -3.97 -1.32 6.69
C GLY A 117 -4.03 0.13 7.18
N LEU A 118 -3.84 0.37 8.48
CA LEU A 118 -3.77 1.73 9.03
C LEU A 118 -2.57 2.50 8.48
N PHE A 119 -1.42 1.84 8.36
CA PHE A 119 -0.22 2.43 7.77
C PHE A 119 -0.43 2.84 6.31
N ALA A 120 -1.00 1.94 5.51
CA ALA A 120 -1.39 2.21 4.13
C ALA A 120 -2.37 3.38 4.01
N LEU A 121 -3.38 3.41 4.90
CA LEU A 121 -4.38 4.48 4.95
C LEU A 121 -3.74 5.84 5.24
N VAL A 122 -2.82 5.92 6.20
CA VAL A 122 -2.10 7.16 6.55
C VAL A 122 -1.34 7.70 5.33
N LEU A 123 -0.60 6.83 4.64
CA LEU A 123 0.13 7.23 3.43
C LEU A 123 -0.83 7.73 2.34
N LYS A 124 -1.92 6.99 2.09
CA LYS A 124 -2.86 7.36 1.03
C LYS A 124 -3.62 8.64 1.33
N PHE A 125 -3.99 8.89 2.60
CA PHE A 125 -4.61 10.14 3.01
C PHE A 125 -3.76 11.36 2.65
N VAL A 126 -2.46 11.30 2.94
CA VAL A 126 -1.57 12.45 2.66
C VAL A 126 -1.36 12.63 1.16
N GLN A 127 -1.20 11.55 0.41
CA GLN A 127 -1.11 11.59 -1.06
C GLN A 127 -2.37 12.20 -1.69
N VAL A 128 -3.55 11.78 -1.25
CA VAL A 128 -4.83 12.31 -1.72
C VAL A 128 -4.99 13.78 -1.30
N GLY A 129 -4.58 14.14 -0.09
CA GLY A 129 -4.53 15.53 0.36
C GLY A 129 -3.65 16.43 -0.52
N TRP A 130 -2.50 15.92 -0.97
CA TRP A 130 -1.66 16.61 -1.95
C TRP A 130 -2.35 16.76 -3.29
N PHE A 131 -3.03 15.71 -3.76
CA PHE A 131 -3.73 15.72 -5.03
C PHE A 131 -4.85 16.76 -5.10
N PHE A 132 -5.74 16.76 -4.12
CA PHE A 132 -6.84 17.72 -4.08
C PHE A 132 -6.35 19.16 -3.89
N ARG A 133 -5.25 19.39 -3.18
CA ARG A 133 -4.70 20.73 -2.96
C ARG A 133 -3.93 21.27 -4.17
N LEU A 134 -3.09 20.45 -4.80
CA LEU A 134 -2.27 20.89 -5.93
C LEU A 134 -3.10 21.01 -7.21
N GLY A 135 -4.24 20.30 -7.31
CA GLY A 135 -5.25 20.44 -8.38
C GLY A 135 -4.81 19.97 -9.78
N LYS A 136 -3.50 20.03 -10.06
CA LYS A 136 -2.81 19.59 -11.27
C LYS A 136 -1.54 18.86 -10.84
N ILE A 137 -1.68 17.63 -10.35
CA ILE A 137 -0.51 16.78 -10.14
C ILE A 137 0.07 16.44 -11.53
N PRO A 138 1.38 16.67 -11.76
CA PRO A 138 2.01 16.30 -13.02
C PRO A 138 1.89 14.79 -13.23
N ILE A 139 1.63 14.38 -14.47
CA ILE A 139 1.51 12.96 -14.86
C ILE A 139 2.72 12.14 -14.39
N GLY A 140 3.90 12.76 -14.30
CA GLY A 140 5.12 12.13 -13.77
C GLY A 140 5.01 11.62 -12.33
N PHE A 141 4.20 12.25 -11.47
CA PHE A 141 4.00 11.79 -10.10
C PHE A 141 3.22 10.46 -10.05
N ILE A 142 2.26 10.27 -10.98
CA ILE A 142 1.51 9.01 -11.10
C ILE A 142 2.46 7.89 -11.53
N PHE A 143 3.33 8.15 -12.53
CA PHE A 143 4.35 7.18 -12.93
C PHE A 143 5.32 6.86 -11.80
N LEU A 144 5.71 7.86 -11.00
CA LEU A 144 6.57 7.65 -9.84
C LEU A 144 5.88 6.81 -8.76
N GLU A 145 4.58 7.04 -8.51
CA GLU A 145 3.78 6.25 -7.58
C GLU A 145 3.71 4.77 -7.99
N ASP A 146 3.53 4.52 -9.29
CA ASP A 146 3.45 3.16 -9.85
C ASP A 146 4.79 2.44 -9.75
N PHE A 147 5.84 3.14 -10.15
CA PHE A 147 7.20 2.64 -10.06
C PHE A 147 7.57 2.33 -8.61
N LEU A 148 7.29 3.27 -7.69
CA LEU A 148 7.64 3.11 -6.29
C LEU A 148 6.85 1.99 -5.63
N SER A 149 5.57 1.84 -5.96
CA SER A 149 4.74 0.72 -5.47
C SER A 149 5.31 -0.62 -5.93
N ALA A 150 5.65 -0.77 -7.23
CA ALA A 150 6.23 -2.01 -7.75
C ALA A 150 7.59 -2.33 -7.10
N VAL A 151 8.46 -1.32 -6.97
CA VAL A 151 9.77 -1.47 -6.31
C VAL A 151 9.62 -1.88 -4.85
N LEU A 152 8.67 -1.29 -4.11
CA LEU A 152 8.43 -1.63 -2.71
C LEU A 152 7.98 -3.08 -2.50
N VAL A 153 7.19 -3.65 -3.43
CA VAL A 153 6.84 -5.08 -3.37
C VAL A 153 8.07 -5.96 -3.58
N ILE A 154 8.89 -5.64 -4.58
CA ILE A 154 10.11 -6.39 -4.87
C ILE A 154 11.07 -6.31 -3.68
N PHE A 155 11.22 -5.13 -3.08
CA PHE A 155 12.06 -4.94 -1.90
C PHE A 155 11.49 -5.62 -0.66
N ALA A 156 10.18 -5.68 -0.49
CA ALA A 156 9.57 -6.41 0.62
C ALA A 156 9.99 -7.90 0.65
N LEU A 157 10.24 -8.49 -0.52
CA LEU A 157 10.62 -9.90 -0.64
C LEU A 157 12.14 -10.10 -0.69
N ASN A 158 12.87 -9.26 -1.44
CA ASN A 158 14.29 -9.49 -1.73
C ASN A 158 15.25 -8.64 -0.87
N ALA A 159 14.82 -7.46 -0.43
CA ALA A 159 15.65 -6.54 0.36
C ALA A 159 14.81 -5.77 1.37
N PRO A 160 14.26 -6.44 2.42
CA PRO A 160 13.30 -5.85 3.34
C PRO A 160 13.78 -4.57 3.99
N GLU A 161 15.08 -4.50 4.31
CA GLU A 161 15.70 -3.33 4.94
C GLU A 161 15.54 -2.07 4.09
N ASN A 162 15.87 -2.16 2.80
CA ASN A 162 15.74 -1.04 1.87
C ASN A 162 14.27 -0.66 1.66
N GLY A 163 13.40 -1.65 1.50
CA GLY A 163 11.96 -1.42 1.33
C GLY A 163 11.33 -0.74 2.55
N GLY A 164 11.63 -1.24 3.74
CA GLY A 164 11.12 -0.69 4.99
C GLY A 164 11.69 0.70 5.30
N LEU A 165 12.97 0.97 4.97
CA LEU A 165 13.53 2.32 5.07
C LEU A 165 12.80 3.31 4.16
N ILE A 166 12.51 2.92 2.91
CA ILE A 166 11.71 3.75 2.01
C ILE A 166 10.30 3.97 2.58
N ALA A 167 9.68 2.93 3.15
CA ALA A 167 8.37 3.05 3.80
C ALA A 167 8.41 4.05 4.97
N PHE A 168 9.46 4.04 5.80
CA PHE A 168 9.65 5.02 6.87
C PHE A 168 9.90 6.43 6.32
N MET A 169 10.66 6.58 5.24
CA MET A 169 10.85 7.88 4.58
C MET A 169 9.52 8.43 4.04
N LEU A 170 8.68 7.58 3.45
CA LEU A 170 7.34 7.95 2.99
C LEU A 170 6.45 8.38 4.16
N LEU A 171 6.48 7.65 5.27
CA LEU A 171 5.75 8.03 6.48
C LEU A 171 6.25 9.37 7.03
N TRP A 172 7.56 9.57 7.10
CA TRP A 172 8.17 10.82 7.55
C TRP A 172 7.71 12.01 6.70
N ILE A 173 7.73 11.86 5.37
CA ILE A 173 7.23 12.86 4.43
C ILE A 173 5.74 13.13 4.68
N ALA A 174 4.95 12.07 4.89
CA ALA A 174 3.53 12.18 5.17
C ALA A 174 3.24 12.99 6.44
N LEU A 175 3.96 12.69 7.52
CA LEU A 175 3.87 13.41 8.79
C LEU A 175 4.30 14.87 8.65
N ARG A 176 5.45 15.13 8.05
CA ARG A 176 5.96 16.50 7.84
C ARG A 176 4.96 17.35 7.05
N SER A 177 4.37 16.78 5.99
CA SER A 177 3.39 17.52 5.22
C SER A 177 2.11 17.81 6.00
N SER A 178 1.68 16.91 6.87
CA SER A 178 0.51 17.13 7.73
C SER A 178 0.77 18.26 8.73
N THR A 179 1.96 18.29 9.34
CA THR A 179 2.34 19.34 10.29
C THR A 179 2.40 20.72 9.64
N GLU A 180 3.00 20.83 8.45
CA GLU A 180 3.04 22.09 7.70
C GLU A 180 1.64 22.60 7.34
N TRP A 181 0.70 21.68 7.09
CA TRP A 181 -0.68 22.06 6.84
C TRP A 181 -1.34 22.64 8.09
N LYS A 182 -1.25 21.95 9.22
CA LYS A 182 -1.80 22.44 10.49
C LYS A 182 -1.25 23.83 10.86
N ARG A 183 0.01 24.11 10.52
CA ARG A 183 0.65 25.42 10.73
C ARG A 183 0.03 26.52 9.85
N ARG A 184 -0.25 26.25 8.57
CA ARG A 184 -0.87 27.22 7.65
C ARG A 184 -2.29 27.58 8.07
N LEU A 185 -3.11 26.58 8.41
CA LEU A 185 -4.48 26.80 8.89
C LEU A 185 -4.52 27.73 10.12
N LYS A 186 -3.67 27.47 11.13
CA LYS A 186 -3.56 28.32 12.32
C LYS A 186 -3.08 29.75 12.05
N THR A 187 -2.42 29.99 10.92
CA THR A 187 -1.93 31.34 10.54
C THR A 187 -3.01 32.13 9.80
N GLU A 188 -3.87 31.44 9.04
CA GLU A 188 -5.03 32.04 8.37
C GLU A 188 -6.15 32.40 9.36
N GLU A 189 -6.37 31.60 10.42
CA GLU A 189 -7.33 31.94 11.49
C GLU A 189 -6.91 33.13 12.37
N LYS A 190 -5.65 33.55 12.32
CA LYS A 190 -5.11 34.68 13.09
C LYS A 190 -5.05 36.00 12.30
N LYS A 191 -5.42 35.98 11.02
CA LYS A 191 -5.55 37.18 10.16
C LYS A 191 -7.00 37.58 10.06
#